data_AF-A0A955SKC5-F1
#
_entry.id   AF-A0A955SKC5-F1
#
_cell.length_a   1.000
_cell.length_b   1.000
_cell.length_c   1.000
_cell.angle_alpha   90.00
_cell.angle_beta   90.00
_cell.angle_gamma   90.00
#
_symmetry.space_group_name_H-M   'P 1'
#
loop_
_entity.id
_entity.type
_entity.pdbx_description
1 polymer ?
#
loop_
_entity_poly.entity_id
_entity_poly.type
_entity_poly.pdbx_seq_one_letter_code
_entity_poly.pdbx_strand_id
1 'polypeptide(L)'
;DPEDQENLQMQVAMRMVGSAMVFIGFLQVFLSASTGAEISIFPMIIYFSGMAMWAYSSVDNLTVRYTVMAVSLLCAMAFMHFGEVLFWHKYLIYWGTIGVVVFFMFKNPKKPAGS
;
A
#
# COMPACT_ATOMS: atom_id res chain seq x y z
N ASP A 1 14.96 27.59 -2.36
CA ASP A 1 13.79 28.48 -2.25
C ASP A 1 12.76 27.98 -1.26
N PRO A 2 11.86 28.85 -0.74
CA PRO A 2 10.70 28.42 0.05
C PRO A 2 9.81 27.41 -0.69
N GLU A 3 9.74 27.49 -2.03
CA GLU A 3 8.99 26.55 -2.87
C GLU A 3 9.57 25.12 -2.83
N ASP A 4 10.89 24.96 -2.76
CA ASP A 4 11.53 23.64 -2.66
C ASP A 4 11.21 22.96 -1.33
N GLN A 5 11.18 23.72 -0.24
CA GLN A 5 10.85 23.23 1.09
C GLN A 5 9.37 22.84 1.21
N GLU A 6 8.48 23.56 0.55
CA GLU A 6 7.05 23.22 0.50
C GLU A 6 6.80 21.94 -0.30
N ASN A 7 7.45 21.79 -1.46
CA ASN A 7 7.38 20.58 -2.28
C ASN A 7 7.88 19.34 -1.54
N LEU A 8 8.99 19.46 -0.81
CA LEU A 8 9.53 18.38 0.03
C LEU A 8 8.60 18.03 1.18
N GLN A 9 8.01 19.02 1.86
CA GLN A 9 7.05 18.77 2.93
C GLN A 9 5.78 18.10 2.42
N MET A 10 5.25 18.54 1.27
CA MET A 10 4.10 17.93 0.61
C MET A 10 4.38 16.46 0.24
N GLN A 11 5.56 16.19 -0.33
CA GLN A 11 5.97 14.83 -0.69
C GLN A 11 6.09 13.92 0.53
N VAL A 12 6.68 14.40 1.62
CA VAL A 12 6.80 13.66 2.88
C VAL A 12 5.43 13.43 3.51
N ALA A 13 4.55 14.43 3.52
CA ALA A 13 3.19 14.31 4.02
C ALA A 13 2.40 13.25 3.24
N MET A 14 2.44 13.29 1.90
CA MET A 14 1.80 12.28 1.05
C MET A 14 2.35 10.87 1.32
N ARG A 15 3.66 10.75 1.57
CA ARG A 15 4.27 9.47 1.93
C ARG A 15 3.77 8.95 3.28
N MET A 16 3.64 9.81 4.28
CA MET A 16 3.09 9.43 5.59
C MET A 16 1.63 9.02 5.49
N VAL A 17 0.81 9.83 4.81
CA VAL A 17 -0.63 9.56 4.62
C VAL A 17 -0.85 8.27 3.83
N GLY A 18 -0.16 8.09 2.71
CA GLY A 18 -0.24 6.86 1.91
C GLY A 18 0.14 5.63 2.73
N SER A 19 1.25 5.70 3.48
CA SER A 19 1.68 4.60 4.35
C SER A 19 0.66 4.27 5.45
N ALA A 20 0.09 5.30 6.09
CA ALA A 20 -0.94 5.13 7.12
C ALA A 20 -2.21 4.47 6.55
N MET A 21 -2.64 4.88 5.35
CA MET A 21 -3.80 4.28 4.68
C MET A 21 -3.56 2.82 4.30
N VAL A 22 -2.37 2.49 3.76
CA VAL A 22 -1.98 1.08 3.51
C VAL A 22 -2.05 0.29 4.80
N PHE A 23 -1.50 0.82 5.89
CA PHE A 23 -1.46 0.14 7.17
C PHE A 23 -2.86 -0.09 7.76
N ILE A 24 -3.71 0.94 7.77
CA ILE A 24 -5.10 0.84 8.27
C ILE A 24 -5.91 -0.15 7.42
N GLY A 25 -5.83 -0.05 6.09
CA GLY A 25 -6.50 -0.97 5.19
C GLY A 25 -6.02 -2.41 5.37
N PHE A 26 -4.70 -2.60 5.52
CA PHE A 26 -4.10 -3.91 5.75
C PHE A 26 -4.52 -4.52 7.10
N LEU A 27 -4.54 -3.74 8.19
CA LEU A 27 -4.97 -4.24 9.51
C LEU A 27 -6.40 -4.79 9.48
N GLN A 28 -7.31 -4.09 8.80
CA GLN A 28 -8.69 -4.53 8.64
C GLN A 28 -8.77 -5.85 7.87
N VAL A 29 -7.98 -5.99 6.80
CA VAL A 29 -7.88 -7.24 6.02
C VAL A 29 -7.28 -8.36 6.85
N PHE A 30 -6.22 -8.09 7.62
CA PHE A 30 -5.55 -9.04 8.49
C PHE A 30 -6.48 -9.57 9.57
N LEU A 31 -7.21 -8.68 10.25
CA LEU A 31 -8.18 -9.05 11.27
C LEU A 31 -9.31 -9.87 10.65
N SER A 32 -9.82 -9.48 9.48
CA SER A 32 -10.87 -10.24 8.79
C SER A 32 -10.39 -11.61 8.30
N ALA A 33 -9.17 -11.72 7.79
CA ALA A 33 -8.57 -12.99 7.39
C ALA A 33 -8.37 -13.92 8.59
N SER A 34 -8.02 -13.38 9.76
CA SER A 34 -7.75 -14.14 10.98
C SER A 34 -9.00 -14.55 11.75
N THR A 35 -10.05 -13.71 11.74
CA THR A 35 -11.32 -13.96 12.42
C THR A 35 -12.37 -14.67 11.56
N GLY A 36 -12.15 -14.74 10.24
CA GLY A 36 -13.11 -15.25 9.28
C GLY A 36 -14.32 -14.32 9.07
N ALA A 37 -14.36 -13.15 9.69
CA ALA A 37 -15.46 -12.21 9.59
C ALA A 37 -15.63 -11.69 8.15
N GLU A 38 -16.87 -11.55 7.70
CA GLU A 38 -17.19 -10.85 6.46
C GLU A 38 -16.78 -9.38 6.60
N ILE A 39 -16.11 -8.86 5.57
CA ILE A 39 -15.65 -7.47 5.56
C ILE A 39 -16.26 -6.77 4.36
N SER A 40 -16.64 -5.51 4.58
CA SER A 40 -17.03 -4.61 3.50
C SER A 40 -15.85 -4.36 2.56
N ILE A 41 -16.15 -3.91 1.35
CA ILE A 41 -15.17 -3.47 0.35
C ILE A 41 -14.35 -2.25 0.81
N PHE A 42 -14.85 -1.49 1.77
CA PHE A 42 -14.30 -0.20 2.16
C PHE A 42 -12.81 -0.25 2.58
N PRO A 43 -12.36 -1.17 3.45
CA PRO A 43 -10.94 -1.29 3.80
C PRO A 43 -10.06 -1.71 2.63
N MET A 44 -10.63 -2.42 1.65
CA MET A 44 -9.95 -2.81 0.42
C MET A 44 -9.62 -1.60 -0.44
N ILE A 45 -10.59 -0.71 -0.62
CA ILE A 45 -10.39 0.56 -1.34
C ILE A 45 -9.35 1.42 -0.63
N ILE A 46 -9.42 1.52 0.70
CA ILE A 46 -8.43 2.28 1.49
C ILE A 46 -7.03 1.71 1.29
N TYR A 47 -6.87 0.39 1.33
CA TYR A 47 -5.59 -0.28 1.11
C TYR A 47 -5.00 0.05 -0.26
N PHE A 48 -5.78 -0.14 -1.35
CA PHE A 48 -5.29 0.08 -2.71
C PHE A 48 -5.08 1.57 -3.05
N SER A 49 -5.93 2.46 -2.55
CA SER A 49 -5.72 3.91 -2.69
C SER A 49 -4.49 4.39 -1.92
N GLY A 50 -4.27 3.86 -0.72
CA GLY A 50 -3.04 4.06 0.05
C GLY A 50 -1.81 3.59 -0.72
N MET A 51 -1.87 2.41 -1.35
CA MET A 51 -0.78 1.85 -2.16
C MET A 51 -0.44 2.76 -3.35
N ALA A 52 -1.45 3.31 -4.03
CA ALA A 52 -1.24 4.24 -5.14
C ALA A 52 -0.57 5.55 -4.68
N MET A 53 -1.02 6.13 -3.56
CA MET A 53 -0.41 7.35 -3.00
C MET A 53 1.00 7.12 -2.45
N TRP A 54 1.22 5.97 -1.81
CA TRP A 54 2.54 5.57 -1.34
C TRP A 54 3.51 5.38 -2.51
N ALA A 55 3.08 4.71 -3.58
CA ALA A 55 3.90 4.50 -4.77
C ALA A 55 4.28 5.83 -5.43
N TYR A 56 3.33 6.76 -5.56
CA TYR A 56 3.56 8.09 -6.14
C TYR A 56 4.67 8.88 -5.42
N SER A 57 4.71 8.78 -4.09
CA SER A 57 5.62 9.55 -3.23
C SER A 57 6.95 8.83 -2.91
N SER A 58 6.97 7.50 -2.92
CA SER A 58 8.11 6.69 -2.44
C SER A 58 8.95 6.03 -3.53
N VAL A 59 8.48 6.00 -4.78
CA VAL A 59 9.17 5.31 -5.89
C VAL A 59 9.76 6.33 -6.86
N ASP A 60 11.08 6.40 -6.93
CA ASP A 60 11.81 7.30 -7.85
C ASP A 60 11.76 6.82 -9.30
N ASN A 61 11.73 5.50 -9.53
CA ASN A 61 11.69 4.93 -10.87
C ASN A 61 10.29 5.11 -11.48
N LEU A 62 10.19 5.94 -12.51
CA LEU A 62 8.95 6.29 -13.19
C LEU A 62 8.15 5.07 -13.65
N THR A 63 8.80 4.09 -14.26
CA THR A 63 8.13 2.88 -14.77
C THR A 63 7.52 2.09 -13.61
N VAL A 64 8.29 1.85 -12.55
CA VAL A 64 7.80 1.11 -11.38
C VAL A 64 6.68 1.87 -10.68
N ARG A 65 6.82 3.19 -10.52
CA ARG A 65 5.81 4.05 -9.91
C ARG A 65 4.46 3.93 -10.61
N TYR A 66 4.43 4.14 -11.93
CA TYR A 66 3.19 4.07 -12.70
C TYR A 66 2.62 2.66 -12.75
N THR A 67 3.45 1.62 -12.80
CA THR A 67 2.95 0.24 -12.73
C THR A 67 2.26 -0.07 -11.42
N VAL A 68 2.85 0.31 -10.27
CA VAL A 68 2.24 0.05 -8.96
C VAL A 68 0.95 0.85 -8.79
N MET A 69 0.93 2.11 -9.24
CA MET A 69 -0.28 2.94 -9.23
C MET A 69 -1.38 2.34 -10.10
N ALA A 70 -1.06 1.98 -11.35
CA ALA A 70 -2.04 1.44 -12.29
C ALA A 70 -2.61 0.11 -11.79
N VAL A 71 -1.75 -0.81 -11.32
CA VAL A 71 -2.20 -2.08 -10.75
C VAL A 71 -3.08 -1.84 -9.52
N SER A 72 -2.68 -0.94 -8.62
CA SER A 72 -3.47 -0.64 -7.42
C SER A 72 -4.84 -0.06 -7.75
N LEU A 73 -4.92 0.87 -8.71
CA LEU A 73 -6.18 1.45 -9.15
C LEU A 73 -7.07 0.44 -9.87
N LEU A 74 -6.50 -0.42 -10.71
CA LEU A 74 -7.21 -1.52 -11.36
C LEU A 74 -7.77 -2.50 -10.33
N CYS A 75 -6.99 -2.86 -9.31
CA CYS A 75 -7.48 -3.70 -8.21
C CYS A 75 -8.62 -3.03 -7.45
N ALA A 76 -8.49 -1.74 -7.08
CA ALA A 76 -9.55 -0.99 -6.42
C ALA A 76 -10.85 -0.97 -7.24
N MET A 77 -10.73 -0.74 -8.56
CA MET A 77 -11.87 -0.74 -9.48
C MET A 77 -12.50 -2.12 -9.61
N ALA A 78 -11.69 -3.18 -9.73
CA ALA A 78 -12.18 -4.55 -9.76
C ALA A 78 -12.97 -4.90 -8.50
N PHE A 79 -12.45 -4.56 -7.32
CA PHE A 79 -13.19 -4.77 -6.07
C PHE A 79 -14.50 -3.97 -6.03
N MET A 80 -14.52 -2.72 -6.49
CA MET A 80 -15.77 -1.96 -6.58
C MET A 80 -16.78 -2.58 -7.56
N HIS A 81 -16.32 -3.18 -8.65
CA HIS A 81 -17.19 -3.80 -9.65
C HIS A 81 -17.78 -5.13 -9.16
N PHE A 82 -16.97 -5.99 -8.54
CA PHE A 82 -17.41 -7.32 -8.12
C PHE A 82 -18.19 -7.33 -6.81
N GLY A 83 -18.09 -6.29 -5.97
CA GLY A 83 -18.95 -6.13 -4.78
C GLY A 83 -18.66 -7.11 -3.63
N GLU A 84 -18.06 -8.27 -3.92
CA GLU A 84 -17.89 -9.38 -3.00
C GLU A 84 -16.40 -9.64 -2.71
N VAL A 85 -16.02 -9.57 -1.43
CA VAL A 85 -14.67 -9.91 -0.98
C VAL A 85 -14.64 -11.37 -0.53
N LEU A 86 -14.42 -12.29 -1.48
CA LEU A 86 -14.20 -13.71 -1.16
C LEU A 86 -12.97 -13.90 -0.27
N PHE A 87 -12.95 -15.01 0.48
CA PHE A 87 -11.86 -15.36 1.40
C PHE A 87 -10.49 -15.36 0.70
N TRP A 88 -10.41 -15.84 -0.55
CA TRP A 88 -9.14 -15.93 -1.28
C TRP A 88 -8.53 -14.55 -1.59
N HIS A 89 -9.36 -13.52 -1.79
CA HIS A 89 -8.87 -12.14 -1.97
C HIS A 89 -8.16 -11.62 -0.71
N LYS A 90 -8.71 -11.92 0.46
CA LYS A 90 -8.12 -11.53 1.75
C LYS A 90 -6.77 -12.22 1.96
N TYR A 91 -6.70 -13.52 1.63
CA TYR A 91 -5.46 -14.29 1.71
C TYR A 91 -4.39 -13.82 0.72
N LEU A 92 -4.77 -13.53 -0.53
CA LEU A 92 -3.86 -12.99 -1.55
C LEU A 92 -3.26 -11.66 -1.11
N ILE A 93 -4.08 -10.76 -0.57
CA ILE A 93 -3.62 -9.45 -0.14
C ILE A 93 -2.75 -9.61 1.11
N TYR A 94 -3.17 -10.44 2.07
CA TYR A 94 -2.38 -10.74 3.26
C TYR A 94 -0.97 -11.25 2.93
N TRP A 95 -0.88 -12.35 2.17
CA TRP A 95 0.41 -12.94 1.79
C TRP A 95 1.19 -12.06 0.82
N GLY A 96 0.51 -11.36 -0.09
CA GLY A 96 1.11 -10.43 -1.02
C GLY A 96 1.81 -9.27 -0.31
N THR A 97 1.13 -8.62 0.65
CA THR A 97 1.72 -7.52 1.43
C THR A 97 2.90 -8.02 2.26
N ILE A 98 2.79 -9.19 2.90
CA ILE A 98 3.91 -9.79 3.64
C ILE A 98 5.10 -10.01 2.71
N GLY A 99 4.89 -10.62 1.54
CA GLY A 99 5.94 -10.84 0.56
C GLY A 99 6.63 -9.56 0.12
N VAL A 100 5.87 -8.49 -0.13
CA VAL A 100 6.41 -7.16 -0.49
C VAL A 100 7.23 -6.57 0.66
N VAL A 101 6.71 -6.60 1.90
CA VAL A 101 7.43 -6.08 3.08
C VAL A 101 8.72 -6.84 3.30
N VAL A 102 8.67 -8.17 3.26
CA VAL A 102 9.83 -9.06 3.40
C VAL A 102 10.85 -8.75 2.30
N PHE A 103 10.41 -8.63 1.04
CA PHE A 103 11.29 -8.24 -0.06
C PHE A 103 11.98 -6.88 0.18
N PHE A 104 11.24 -5.87 0.63
CA PHE A 104 11.82 -4.56 0.96
C PHE A 104 12.77 -4.60 2.16
N MET A 105 12.48 -5.41 3.17
CA MET A 105 13.35 -5.63 4.33
C MET A 105 14.68 -6.26 3.91
N PHE A 106 14.66 -7.23 3.00
CA PHE A 106 15.87 -7.91 2.53
C PHE A 106 16.63 -7.16 1.44
N LYS A 107 15.95 -6.35 0.60
CA LYS A 107 16.62 -5.52 -0.43
C LYS A 107 17.34 -4.30 0.12
N ASN A 108 16.89 -3.78 1.26
CA ASN A 108 17.56 -2.69 1.96
C ASN A 108 18.13 -3.22 3.28
N PRO A 109 19.16 -4.10 3.27
CA PRO A 109 19.85 -4.40 4.51
C PRO A 109 20.42 -3.06 4.98
N LYS A 110 19.89 -2.52 6.08
CA LYS A 110 20.48 -1.37 6.75
C LYS A 110 21.95 -1.73 6.95
N LYS A 111 22.85 -1.07 6.23
CA LYS A 111 24.27 -1.17 6.55
C LYS A 111 24.37 -0.84 8.03
N PRO A 112 24.88 -1.74 8.88
CA PRO A 112 24.99 -1.44 10.31
C PRO A 112 25.75 -0.12 10.45
N ALA A 113 25.21 0.80 11.23
CA ALA A 113 25.82 2.08 11.54
C ALA A 113 27.03 1.88 12.47
N GLY A 114 28.02 1.13 11.99
CA GLY A 114 29.17 0.64 12.72
C GLY A 114 30.06 -0.25 11.85
N SER A 115 30.78 0.34 10.90
CA SER A 115 32.16 -0.02 10.56
C SER A 115 32.81 1.13 9.78
#